data_AF-A0A2V2S6F4-F1
#
_entry.id   AF-A0A2V2S6F4-F1
#
_cell.length_a   1.000
_cell.length_b   1.000
_cell.length_c   1.000
_cell.angle_alpha   90.00
_cell.angle_beta   90.00
_cell.angle_gamma   90.00
#
_symmetry.space_group_name_H-M   'P 1'
#
loop_
_entity.id
_entity.type
_entity.pdbx_description
1 polymer ?
#
loop_
_entity_poly.entity_id
_entity_poly.type
_entity_poly.pdbx_seq_one_letter_code
_entity_poly.pdbx_strand_id
1 'polypeptide(L)' 'MTRTAEKTVARSISQKREQIAALREELEDLNDYLDLVEARLHDEGKPRLSHAEVKKRYGLK' A
#
# COMPACT_ATOMS: atom_id res chain seq x y z
N MET A 1 29.59 -29.03 -9.64
CA MET A 1 28.21 -29.40 -9.28
C MET A 1 27.49 -29.85 -10.54
N THR A 2 26.50 -30.75 -10.48
CA THR A 2 25.86 -31.29 -11.69
C THR A 2 24.86 -30.28 -12.27
N ARG A 3 24.79 -30.18 -13.60
CA ARG A 3 23.92 -29.24 -14.36
C ARG A 3 22.44 -29.28 -13.95
N THR A 4 21.99 -30.42 -13.42
CA THR A 4 20.63 -30.61 -12.89
C THR A 4 20.41 -29.89 -11.56
N ALA A 5 21.40 -29.91 -10.65
CA ALA A 5 21.32 -29.22 -9.37
C ALA A 5 21.25 -27.70 -9.57
N GLU A 6 22.04 -27.16 -10.50
CA GLU A 6 22.02 -25.73 -10.85
C GLU A 6 20.66 -25.28 -11.36
N LYS A 7 20.02 -26.06 -12.24
CA LYS A 7 18.68 -25.76 -12.76
C LYS A 7 17.62 -25.79 -11.66
N THR A 8 17.68 -26.75 -10.74
CA THR A 8 16.74 -26.83 -9.61
C THR A 8 16.87 -25.63 -8.69
N VAL A 9 18.11 -25.23 -8.37
CA VAL A 9 18.38 -24.04 -7.55
C VAL A 9 17.86 -22.78 -8.24
N ALA A 10 18.14 -22.61 -9.54
CA ALA A 10 17.65 -21.46 -10.31
C ALA A 10 16.12 -21.38 -10.31
N ARG A 11 15.42 -22.51 -10.50
CA ARG A 11 13.95 -22.57 -10.43
C ARG A 11 13.43 -22.19 -9.06
N SER A 12 14.06 -22.69 -7.99
CA SER A 12 13.66 -22.36 -6.62
C SER A 12 13.85 -20.87 -6.31
N ILE A 13 14.94 -20.27 -6.79
CA ILE A 13 15.19 -18.83 -6.65
C ILE A 13 14.11 -18.02 -7.36
N SER A 14 13.76 -18.37 -8.60
CA SER A 14 12.69 -17.68 -9.34
C SER A 14 11.35 -17.77 -8.61
N GLN A 15 10.97 -18.95 -8.14
CA GLN A 15 9.72 -19.14 -7.37
C GLN A 15 9.71 -18.31 -6.08
N LYS A 16 10.83 -18.27 -5.35
CA LYS A 16 10.93 -17.43 -4.14
C LYS A 16 10.83 -15.94 -4.47
N ARG A 17 11.38 -15.49 -5.60
CA ARG A 17 11.27 -14.10 -6.05
C ARG A 17 9.82 -13.73 -6.38
N GLU A 18 9.10 -14.62 -7.06
CA GLU A 18 7.66 -14.44 -7.34
C GLU A 18 6.85 -14.35 -6.04
N GLN A 19 7.11 -15.23 -5.08
CA GLN A 19 6.47 -15.18 -3.76
C GLN A 19 6.78 -13.87 -3.01
N ILE A 20 8.03 -13.41 -3.04
CA ILE A 20 8.42 -12.13 -2.43
C ILE A 20 7.70 -10.95 -3.12
N ALA A 21 7.54 -11.00 -4.45
CA ALA A 21 6.84 -9.96 -5.19
C ALA A 21 5.37 -9.88 -4.78
N ALA A 22 4.67 -11.03 -4.73
CA ALA A 22 3.27 -11.09 -4.28
C ALA A 22 3.10 -10.58 -2.84
N LEU A 23 3.97 -10.99 -1.92
CA LEU A 23 3.90 -10.51 -0.54
C LEU A 23 4.15 -8.99 -0.41
N ARG A 24 4.93 -8.40 -1.31
CA ARG A 24 5.15 -6.95 -1.31
C ARG A 24 3.91 -6.20 -1.78
N GLU A 25 3.21 -6.72 -2.79
CA GLU A 25 1.93 -6.17 -3.25
C GLU A 25 0.88 -6.25 -2.14
N GLU A 26 0.73 -7.39 -1.47
CA GLU A 26 -0.19 -7.53 -0.33
C GLU A 26 0.14 -6.58 0.82
N LEU A 27 1.43 -6.34 1.09
CA LEU A 27 1.86 -5.36 2.10
C LEU A 27 1.56 -3.91 1.69
N GLU A 28 1.64 -3.59 0.40
CA GLU A 28 1.28 -2.28 -0.13
C GLU A 28 -0.23 -2.03 0.05
N ASP A 29 -1.07 -3.00 -0.32
CA ASP A 29 -2.52 -2.95 -0.12
C ASP A 29 -2.90 -2.73 1.36
N LEU A 30 -2.19 -3.41 2.28
CA LEU A 30 -2.42 -3.27 3.71
C LEU A 30 -1.99 -1.89 4.24
N ASN A 31 -0.89 -1.34 3.73
CA ASN A 31 -0.46 0.00 4.11
C ASN A 31 -1.43 1.06 3.57
N ASP A 32 -1.90 0.93 2.33
CA ASP A 32 -2.93 1.82 1.76
C ASP A 32 -4.21 1.80 2.61
N TYR A 33 -4.61 0.62 3.07
CA TYR A 33 -5.76 0.51 3.97
C TYR A 33 -5.50 1.17 5.33
N LEU A 34 -4.29 1.02 5.88
CA LEU A 34 -3.91 1.67 7.13
C LEU A 34 -4.00 3.20 7.01
N ASP A 35 -3.49 3.78 5.93
CA ASP A 35 -3.57 5.21 5.66
C ASP A 35 -5.02 5.72 5.67
N LEU A 36 -5.96 4.95 5.10
CA LEU A 36 -7.38 5.29 5.12
C LEU A 36 -7.97 5.25 6.54
N VAL A 37 -7.58 4.26 7.35
CA VAL A 37 -8.06 4.15 8.74
C VAL A 37 -7.48 5.27 9.60
N GLU A 38 -6.20 5.60 9.44
CA GLU A 38 -5.55 6.71 10.14
C GLU A 38 -6.19 8.05 9.76
N ALA A 39 -6.48 8.28 8.48
CA ALA A 39 -7.20 9.47 8.04
C ALA A 39 -8.59 9.57 8.69
N ARG A 40 -9.34 8.46 8.76
CA ARG A 40 -10.66 8.42 9.43
C ARG A 40 -10.56 8.72 10.92
N LEU A 41 -9.57 8.14 11.61
CA LEU A 41 -9.34 8.39 13.03
C LEU A 41 -8.98 9.86 13.27
N HIS A 42 -8.09 10.41 12.44
CA HIS A 42 -7.72 11.81 12.52
C HIS A 42 -8.91 12.74 12.27
N ASP A 43 -9.85 12.35 11.40
CA ASP A 43 -11.06 13.12 11.12
C ASP A 43 -12.22 12.84 12.09
N GLU A 44 -12.08 11.85 12.97
CA GLU A 44 -13.09 11.52 13.97
C GLU A 44 -13.35 12.71 14.90
N GLY A 45 -14.63 13.06 15.07
CA GLY A 45 -15.05 14.20 15.89
C GLY A 45 -14.85 15.58 15.25
N LYS A 46 -14.24 15.69 14.06
CA LYS A 46 -14.15 16.97 13.35
C LYS A 46 -15.49 17.32 12.68
N PRO A 47 -15.94 18.58 12.76
CA PRO A 47 -17.12 19.01 12.01
C PRO A 47 -16.81 18.94 10.51
N ARG A 48 -17.77 18.45 9.72
CA ARG A 48 -17.69 18.53 8.26
C ARG A 48 -17.78 20.00 7.86
N LEU A 49 -16.84 20.45 7.04
CA LEU A 49 -16.86 21.80 6.48
C LEU A 49 -17.91 21.87 5.36
N SER A 50 -18.71 22.92 5.39
CA SER A 50 -19.54 23.33 4.26
C SER A 50 -18.69 23.83 3.09
N HIS A 51 -19.28 23.82 1.89
CA HIS A 51 -18.61 24.34 0.68
C HIS A 51 -18.10 25.77 0.84
N ALA A 52 -18.87 26.63 1.53
CA ALA A 52 -18.47 28.01 1.81
C ALA A 52 -17.26 28.09 2.76
N GLU A 53 -17.20 27.23 3.78
CA GLU A 53 -16.08 27.15 4.71
C GLU A 53 -14.82 26.62 4.02
N VAL A 54 -14.95 25.64 3.14
CA VAL A 54 -13.84 25.15 2.29
C VAL A 54 -13.31 26.27 1.40
N LYS A 55 -14.20 26.99 0.68
CA LYS A 55 -13.80 28.13 -0.16
C LYS A 55 -13.05 29.20 0.62
N LYS A 56 -13.54 29.56 1.81
CA LYS A 56 -12.92 30.55 2.69
C LYS A 56 -11.56 30.07 3.20
N ARG A 57 -11.44 28.81 3.61
CA ARG A 57 -10.21 28.25 4.20
C ARG A 57 -9.07 28.13 3.19
N TYR A 58 -9.38 27.80 1.94
CA TYR A 58 -8.38 27.58 0.89
C TYR A 58 -8.28 28.73 -0.13
N GLY A 59 -8.98 29.85 0.10
CA GLY A 59 -8.93 31.01 -0.79
C GLY A 59 -9.48 30.75 -2.20
N LEU A 60 -10.38 29.78 -2.35
CA LEU A 60 -11.00 29.43 -3.63
C LEU A 60 -12.15 30.39 -3.92
N LYS A 61 -12.11 31.06 -5.08
CA LYS A 61 -13.16 31.99 -5.53
C LYS A 61 -14.43 31.23 -5.95
#